data_AF-A0A822F5U5-F1
#
_entry.id   AF-A0A822F5U5-F1
#
_cell.length_a   1.000
_cell.length_b   1.000
_cell.length_c   1.000
_cell.angle_alpha   90.00
_cell.angle_beta   90.00
_cell.angle_gamma   90.00
#
_symmetry.space_group_name_H-M   'P 1'
#
loop_
_entity.id
_entity.type
_entity.pdbx_description
1 polymer ?
#
loop_
_entity_poly.entity_id
_entity_poly.type
_entity_poly.pdbx_seq_one_letter_code
_entity_poly.pdbx_strand_id
1 'polypeptide(L)'
;DSGSMATAVGDTDNAFAVRSTRWDELKQIVSITVDIGSVLDPDGLDIYFLNRPPLLRIKHSSELIPAFANPPNGLTPITRVLRQILQAKQSEIQERKLLIIIATDGQPTDDRGKIDVEALERVLK
;
A
#
# COMPACT_ATOMS: atom_id res chain seq x y z
N ASP A 1 10.52 7.89 3.96
CA ASP A 1 10.07 8.41 5.27
C ASP A 1 8.57 8.64 5.17
N SER A 2 7.79 8.12 6.12
CA SER A 2 6.32 8.20 6.14
C SER A 2 5.78 9.53 6.68
N GLY A 3 6.64 10.45 7.13
CA GLY A 3 6.23 11.71 7.74
C GLY A 3 5.29 12.56 6.87
N SER A 4 5.42 12.51 5.54
CA SER A 4 4.54 13.26 4.64
C SER A 4 3.09 12.72 4.59
N MET A 5 2.81 11.51 5.04
CA MET A 5 1.44 10.96 5.08
C MET A 5 0.53 11.67 6.09
N ALA A 6 1.11 12.34 7.09
CA ALA A 6 0.38 13.17 8.05
C ALA A 6 0.06 14.58 7.49
N THR A 7 0.53 14.91 6.29
CA THR A 7 0.28 16.22 5.66
C THR A 7 -1.21 16.34 5.35
N ALA A 8 -1.81 17.46 5.78
CA ALA A 8 -3.17 17.82 5.44
C ALA A 8 -3.33 18.00 3.93
N VAL A 9 -4.49 17.63 3.40
CA VAL A 9 -4.86 17.81 2.00
C VAL A 9 -6.05 18.76 1.90
N GLY A 10 -5.93 19.73 0.98
CA GLY A 10 -6.92 20.79 0.74
C GLY A 10 -6.69 22.06 1.56
N ASP A 11 -7.07 23.19 0.98
CA ASP A 11 -7.17 24.47 1.68
C ASP A 11 -8.54 24.56 2.35
N THR A 12 -8.57 24.39 3.68
CA THR A 12 -9.77 24.67 4.47
C THR A 12 -9.56 25.98 5.22
N ASP A 13 -10.23 27.06 4.78
CA ASP A 13 -10.28 28.36 5.48
C ASP A 13 -10.94 28.28 6.86
N ASN A 14 -11.59 27.15 7.19
CA ASN A 14 -12.16 26.91 8.50
C ASN A 14 -11.13 26.25 9.44
N ALA A 15 -10.64 27.01 10.41
CA ALA A 15 -9.69 26.55 11.44
C ALA A 15 -10.20 25.38 12.32
N PHE A 16 -11.51 25.10 12.30
CA PHE A 16 -12.15 24.03 13.09
C PHE A 16 -12.55 22.81 12.26
N ALA A 17 -12.31 22.80 10.95
CA ALA A 17 -12.58 21.63 10.13
C ALA A 17 -11.55 20.52 10.37
N VAL A 18 -12.00 19.27 10.47
CA VAL A 18 -11.10 18.11 10.46
C VAL A 18 -10.43 18.08 9.09
N ARG A 19 -9.12 18.34 9.06
CA ARG A 19 -8.34 18.29 7.83
C ARG A 19 -8.05 16.84 7.48
N SER A 20 -8.51 16.42 6.29
CA SER A 20 -8.12 15.13 5.71
C SER A 20 -6.60 15.11 5.51
N THR A 21 -5.95 14.00 5.82
CA THR A 21 -4.51 13.82 5.57
C THR A 21 -4.29 12.98 4.31
N ARG A 22 -3.06 12.98 3.77
CA ARG A 22 -2.68 12.06 2.67
C ARG A 22 -2.90 10.60 3.07
N TRP A 23 -2.77 10.28 4.35
CA TRP A 23 -3.14 8.97 4.89
C TRP A 23 -4.64 8.69 4.78
N ASP A 24 -5.49 9.67 5.07
CA ASP A 24 -6.94 9.53 4.90
C ASP A 24 -7.34 9.29 3.45
N GLU A 25 -6.72 10.01 2.50
CA GLU A 25 -6.92 9.79 1.07
C GLU A 25 -6.47 8.40 0.64
N LEU A 26 -5.29 7.94 1.08
CA LEU A 26 -4.80 6.62 0.76
C LEU A 26 -5.74 5.52 1.28
N LYS A 27 -6.24 5.64 2.52
CA LYS A 27 -7.23 4.70 3.07
C LYS A 27 -8.47 4.63 2.18
N GLN A 28 -8.98 5.77 1.72
CA GLN A 28 -10.14 5.82 0.84
C GLN A 28 -9.88 5.14 -0.51
N ILE A 29 -8.73 5.41 -1.14
CA ILE A 29 -8.34 4.79 -2.42
C ILE A 29 -8.24 3.26 -2.28
N VAL A 30 -7.60 2.78 -1.22
CA VAL A 30 -7.44 1.34 -0.99
C VAL A 30 -8.80 0.68 -0.71
N SER A 31 -9.66 1.31 0.09
CA SER A 31 -11.02 0.81 0.33
C SER A 31 -11.82 0.65 -0.96
N ILE A 32 -11.82 1.67 -1.82
CA ILE A 32 -12.50 1.62 -3.13
C ILE A 32 -11.89 0.51 -4.00
N THR A 33 -10.57 0.39 -4.01
CA THR A 33 -9.85 -0.64 -4.78
C THR A 33 -10.24 -2.05 -4.33
N VAL A 34 -10.35 -2.29 -3.02
CA VAL A 34 -10.79 -3.58 -2.47
C VAL A 34 -12.23 -3.89 -2.88
N ASP A 35 -13.15 -2.93 -2.72
CA ASP A 35 -14.56 -3.18 -3.02
C ASP A 35 -14.79 -3.44 -4.52
N ILE A 36 -14.09 -2.73 -5.41
CA ILE A 36 -14.12 -2.99 -6.85
C ILE A 36 -13.43 -4.32 -7.19
N GLY A 37 -12.22 -4.52 -6.68
CA GLY A 37 -11.39 -5.68 -6.99
C GLY A 37 -12.04 -6.98 -6.54
N SER A 38 -12.70 -7.00 -5.39
CA SER A 38 -13.31 -8.21 -4.82
C SER A 38 -14.55 -8.68 -5.60
N VAL A 39 -15.14 -7.80 -6.42
CA VAL A 39 -16.17 -8.18 -7.39
C VAL A 39 -15.55 -8.90 -8.61
N LEU A 40 -14.31 -8.56 -8.96
CA LEU A 40 -13.60 -9.12 -10.12
C LEU A 40 -12.82 -10.40 -9.78
N ASP A 41 -12.31 -10.52 -8.55
CA ASP A 41 -11.62 -11.71 -8.06
C ASP A 41 -12.35 -12.33 -6.86
N PRO A 42 -13.02 -13.48 -7.02
CA PRO A 42 -13.75 -14.13 -5.93
C PRO A 42 -12.84 -14.67 -4.81
N ASP A 43 -11.53 -14.79 -5.03
CA ASP A 43 -10.57 -15.14 -3.98
C ASP A 43 -10.30 -13.97 -3.02
N GLY A 44 -10.63 -12.74 -3.42
CA GLY A 44 -10.29 -11.51 -2.70
C GLY A 44 -8.93 -10.95 -3.08
N LEU A 45 -8.54 -9.87 -2.41
CA LEU A 45 -7.30 -9.12 -2.65
C LEU A 45 -6.34 -9.27 -1.48
N ASP A 46 -5.05 -9.29 -1.80
CA ASP A 46 -4.00 -9.26 -0.79
C ASP A 46 -3.42 -7.84 -0.67
N ILE A 47 -3.27 -7.38 0.56
CA ILE A 47 -2.70 -6.07 0.91
C ILE A 47 -1.41 -6.29 1.66
N TYR A 48 -0.31 -5.93 0.98
CA TYR A 48 1.01 -5.95 1.57
C TYR A 48 1.38 -4.55 2.04
N PHE A 49 1.77 -4.43 3.30
CA PHE A 49 2.31 -3.20 3.84
C PHE A 49 3.85 -3.25 3.83
N LEU A 50 4.48 -2.09 3.72
CA LEU A 50 5.94 -2.01 3.68
C LEU A 50 6.62 -2.45 4.99
N ASN A 51 6.00 -2.07 6.12
CA ASN A 51 6.59 -2.17 7.46
C ASN A 51 5.69 -2.90 8.48
N ARG A 52 4.74 -3.72 8.02
CA ARG A 52 3.87 -4.56 8.88
C ARG A 52 3.37 -5.80 8.14
N PRO A 53 2.86 -6.83 8.85
CA PRO A 53 2.35 -8.04 8.22
C PRO A 53 1.23 -7.77 7.20
N PRO A 54 1.12 -8.59 6.14
CA PRO A 54 0.07 -8.42 5.13
C PRO A 54 -1.30 -8.85 5.64
N LEU A 55 -2.35 -8.35 4.97
CA LEU A 55 -3.70 -8.90 5.03
C LEU A 55 -3.96 -9.66 3.74
N LEU A 56 -4.50 -10.87 3.83
CA LEU A 56 -4.69 -11.74 2.67
C LEU A 56 -6.17 -12.04 2.45
N ARG A 57 -6.56 -12.19 1.18
CA ARG A 57 -7.89 -12.62 0.72
C ARG A 57 -9.01 -11.72 1.27
N ILE A 58 -8.75 -10.42 1.31
CA ILE A 58 -9.71 -9.41 1.75
C ILE A 58 -10.80 -9.25 0.70
N LYS A 59 -12.05 -9.23 1.13
CA LYS A 59 -13.22 -9.17 0.25
C LYS A 59 -14.07 -7.91 0.45
N HIS A 60 -13.90 -7.25 1.59
CA HIS A 60 -14.64 -6.04 1.94
C HIS A 60 -13.73 -5.00 2.55
N SER A 61 -13.91 -3.73 2.17
CA SER A 61 -13.13 -2.61 2.70
C SER A 61 -13.25 -2.44 4.23
N SER A 62 -14.33 -2.94 4.85
CA SER A 62 -14.50 -2.94 6.30
C SER A 62 -13.44 -3.76 7.04
N GLU A 63 -12.85 -4.78 6.39
CA GLU A 63 -11.77 -5.60 6.96
C GLU A 63 -10.46 -4.81 7.10
N LEU A 64 -10.34 -3.66 6.44
CA LEU A 64 -9.16 -2.79 6.51
C LEU A 64 -9.12 -1.90 7.74
N ILE A 65 -10.28 -1.68 8.39
CA ILE A 65 -10.44 -0.74 9.51
C ILE A 65 -9.42 -1.01 10.62
N PRO A 66 -9.22 -2.26 11.11
CA PRO A 66 -8.25 -2.52 12.17
C PRO A 66 -6.80 -2.23 11.74
N ALA A 67 -6.43 -2.55 10.49
CA ALA A 67 -5.09 -2.31 10.00
C ALA A 67 -4.81 -0.82 9.77
N PHE A 68 -5.83 -0.05 9.39
CA PHE A 68 -5.73 1.39 9.18
C PHE A 68 -5.82 2.24 10.45
N ALA A 69 -6.18 1.65 11.58
CA ALA A 69 -6.08 2.30 12.89
C ALA A 69 -4.63 2.69 13.24
N ASN A 70 -3.65 1.95 12.73
CA ASN A 70 -2.23 2.26 12.89
C ASN A 70 -1.72 3.05 11.67
N PRO A 71 -1.19 4.27 11.85
CA PRO A 71 -0.62 5.04 10.75
C PRO A 71 0.64 4.36 10.18
N PRO A 72 1.02 4.69 8.93
CA PRO A 72 2.27 4.21 8.36
C PRO A 72 3.46 4.75 9.15
N ASN A 73 4.49 3.93 9.31
CA ASN A 73 5.73 4.28 9.98
C ASN A 73 6.89 3.52 9.32
N GLY A 74 8.09 4.09 9.36
CA GLY A 74 9.33 3.45 8.95
C GLY A 74 9.87 3.88 7.59
N LEU A 75 10.67 2.98 7.02
CA LEU A 75 11.37 3.17 5.74
C LEU A 75 10.45 2.82 4.55
N THR A 76 10.98 2.88 3.34
CA THR A 76 10.23 2.58 2.10
C THR A 76 10.85 1.39 1.35
N PRO A 77 10.91 0.18 1.95
CA PRO A 77 11.56 -1.02 1.41
C PRO A 77 10.76 -1.72 0.30
N ILE A 78 10.43 -0.97 -0.76
CA ILE A 78 9.58 -1.44 -1.88
C ILE A 78 10.21 -2.67 -2.56
N THR A 79 11.51 -2.63 -2.84
CA THR A 79 12.23 -3.74 -3.51
C THR A 79 12.10 -5.05 -2.73
N ARG A 80 12.28 -5.01 -1.40
CA ARG A 80 12.17 -6.20 -0.55
C ARG A 80 10.76 -6.77 -0.58
N VAL A 81 9.76 -5.92 -0.38
CA VAL A 81 8.35 -6.35 -0.32
C VAL A 81 7.86 -6.85 -1.68
N LEU A 82 8.26 -6.20 -2.77
CA LEU A 82 7.90 -6.63 -4.12
C LEU A 82 8.48 -8.03 -4.43
N ARG A 83 9.74 -8.29 -4.08
CA ARG A 83 10.33 -9.64 -4.23
C ARG A 83 9.58 -10.69 -3.40
N GLN A 84 9.19 -10.35 -2.16
CA GLN A 84 8.39 -11.22 -1.32
C GLN A 84 7.04 -11.56 -1.97
N ILE A 85 6.35 -10.57 -2.54
CA ILE A 85 5.06 -10.78 -3.24
C ILE A 85 5.26 -11.69 -4.46
N LEU A 86 6.23 -11.38 -5.32
CA LEU A 86 6.48 -12.16 -6.54
C LEU A 86 6.84 -13.62 -6.23
N GLN A 87 7.59 -13.85 -5.15
CA GLN A 87 7.90 -15.20 -4.69
C GLN A 87 6.66 -15.91 -4.11
N ALA A 88 5.89 -15.24 -3.25
CA ALA A 88 4.69 -15.81 -2.64
C ALA A 88 3.60 -16.12 -3.68
N LYS A 89 3.56 -15.35 -4.77
CA LYS A 89 2.56 -15.44 -5.85
C LYS A 89 3.05 -16.20 -7.07
N GLN A 90 4.21 -16.86 -7.00
CA GLN A 90 4.84 -17.51 -8.15
C GLN A 90 3.93 -18.54 -8.83
N SER A 91 3.19 -19.34 -8.07
CA SER A 91 2.24 -20.32 -8.62
C SER A 91 1.04 -19.63 -9.27
N GLU A 92 0.49 -18.60 -8.62
CA GLU A 92 -0.69 -17.87 -9.09
C GLU A 92 -0.41 -17.10 -10.39
N ILE A 93 0.82 -16.56 -10.55
CA ILE A 93 1.25 -15.85 -11.77
C ILE A 93 1.24 -16.79 -13.01
N GLN A 94 1.40 -18.10 -12.82
CA GLN A 94 1.35 -19.06 -13.93
C GLN A 94 -0.09 -19.32 -14.41
N GLU A 95 -1.08 -19.12 -13.53
CA GLU A 95 -2.48 -19.42 -13.79
C GLU A 95 -3.30 -18.18 -14.17
N ARG A 96 -2.96 -17.02 -13.61
CA ARG A 96 -3.65 -15.74 -13.83
C ARG A 96 -2.69 -14.56 -13.84
N LYS A 97 -3.12 -13.47 -14.45
CA LYS A 97 -2.36 -12.21 -14.43
C LYS A 97 -2.38 -11.60 -13.03
N LEU A 98 -1.20 -11.21 -12.54
CA LEU A 98 -1.06 -10.49 -11.28
C LEU A 98 -0.97 -8.98 -11.54
N LEU A 99 -1.88 -8.20 -10.95
CA LEU A 99 -1.79 -6.73 -10.92
C LEU A 99 -1.32 -6.29 -9.53
N ILE A 100 -0.22 -5.54 -9.48
CA ILE A 100 0.31 -4.97 -8.24
C ILE A 100 0.16 -3.45 -8.30
N ILE A 101 -0.57 -2.89 -7.34
CA ILE A 101 -0.70 -1.44 -7.17
C ILE A 101 0.18 -1.03 -5.99
N ILE A 102 1.17 -0.17 -6.26
CA ILE A 102 2.07 0.38 -5.24
C ILE A 102 1.64 1.81 -4.98
N ALA A 103 1.26 2.10 -3.73
CA ALA A 103 0.90 3.44 -3.30
C ALA A 103 1.83 3.88 -2.16
N THR A 104 2.62 4.91 -2.41
CA THR A 104 3.61 5.45 -1.48
C THR A 104 3.89 6.92 -1.80
N ASP A 105 4.23 7.69 -0.78
CA ASP A 105 4.64 9.09 -0.87
C ASP A 105 6.15 9.28 -0.67
N GLY A 106 6.90 8.18 -0.53
CA GLY A 106 8.34 8.18 -0.27
C GLY A 106 9.15 7.53 -1.40
N GLN A 107 10.41 7.91 -1.49
CA GLN A 107 11.37 7.27 -2.40
C GLN A 107 11.72 5.84 -1.94
N PRO A 108 11.96 4.88 -2.86
CA PRO A 108 12.41 3.53 -2.50
C PRO A 108 13.71 3.57 -1.69
N THR A 109 13.75 2.81 -0.59
CA THR A 109 14.96 2.64 0.24
C THR A 109 15.26 1.16 0.47
N ASP A 110 16.49 0.83 0.83
CA ASP A 110 16.81 -0.46 1.45
C ASP A 110 16.37 -0.50 2.94
N ASP A 111 16.64 -1.61 3.61
CA ASP A 111 16.31 -1.79 5.04
C ASP A 111 17.19 -0.95 5.99
N ARG A 112 18.19 -0.24 5.45
CA ARG A 112 19.05 0.71 6.18
C ARG A 112 18.70 2.16 5.88
N GLY A 113 17.69 2.41 5.04
CA GLY A 113 17.21 3.74 4.68
C GLY A 113 18.00 4.40 3.55
N LYS A 114 18.91 3.69 2.87
CA LYS A 114 19.61 4.19 1.69
C LYS A 114 18.69 4.11 0.49
N ILE A 115 18.66 5.16 -0.34
CA ILE A 115 17.90 5.20 -1.59
C ILE A 115 18.29 4.02 -2.49
N ASP A 116 17.31 3.28 -2.98
CA ASP A 116 17.52 2.03 -3.73
C ASP A 116 16.59 1.91 -4.97
N VAL A 117 16.54 2.98 -5.77
CA VAL A 117 15.73 3.05 -6.99
C VAL A 117 16.21 2.03 -8.03
N GLU A 118 17.52 1.88 -8.21
CA GLU A 118 18.09 0.96 -9.20
C GLU A 118 17.72 -0.51 -8.94
N ALA A 119 17.63 -0.94 -7.67
CA ALA A 119 17.21 -2.29 -7.38
C ALA A 119 15.71 -2.49 -7.63
N LEU A 120 14.89 -1.46 -7.38
CA LEU A 120 13.47 -1.51 -7.74
C LEU A 120 13.30 -1.65 -9.26
N GLU A 121 14.01 -0.85 -10.05
CA GLU A 121 13.98 -0.97 -11.51
C GLU A 121 14.39 -2.36 -12.01
N ARG A 122 15.37 -2.98 -11.36
CA ARG A 122 15.79 -4.36 -11.67
C ARG A 122 14.74 -5.42 -11.34
N VAL A 123 13.81 -5.15 -10.42
CA VAL A 123 12.69 -6.07 -10.12
C VAL A 123 11.53 -5.88 -11.08
N LEU A 124 11.35 -4.67 -11.61
CA LEU A 124 10.25 -4.33 -12.51
C LEU A 124 10.50 -4.73 -13.98
N LYS A 125 11.74 -5.03 -14.34
CA LYS A 125 12.16 -5.53 -15.66
C LYS A 125 12.10 -7.04 -15.72
#